data_AF-Q2NR87-F1
#
_entry.id   AF-Q2NR87-F1
#
_cell.length_a   1.000
_cell.length_b   1.000
_cell.length_c   1.000
_cell.angle_alpha   90.00
_cell.angle_beta   90.00
_cell.angle_gamma   90.00
#
_symmetry.space_group_name_H-M   'P 1'
#
loop_
_entity.id
_entity.type
_entity.pdbx_description
1 polymer ?
#
loop_
_entity_poly.entity_id
_entity_poly.type
_entity_poly.pdbx_seq_one_letter_code
_entity_poly.pdbx_strand_id
1 'polypeptide(L)'
;MAEDIDLEKSEAPTQHRQEKAREEGQIPRSRELTSMLMLLVGCAMLWLDGAYLARQLAAMLAQGLHFDHGLIGKDRQSLTAAAPLLSQTVLALISLFAGLILVALGAPMLLGGITFNPSLIKFDIKKVNPLSGLKRMFSSQVLAELFKAILKAVVFGCVTGSFLWHNWPRMLHLVMEPAVPALGDAMWIITACMLFIIVGLSPIVGFDVFWQLWSHLKKLRMIRQDIRDEFKNQEGDPHVKNRIR
;
A
#
# COMPACT_ATOMS: atom_id res chain seq x y z
N MET A 1 5.33 -39.14 14.56
CA MET A 1 5.67 -37.81 14.02
C MET A 1 6.74 -37.26 14.93
N ALA A 2 7.99 -37.51 14.56
CA ALA A 2 9.14 -37.22 15.42
C ALA A 2 9.31 -35.72 15.56
N GLU A 3 9.54 -35.30 16.79
CA GLU A 3 9.88 -33.94 17.20
C GLU A 3 11.10 -33.48 16.39
N ASP A 4 10.87 -32.56 15.44
CA ASP A 4 11.93 -31.69 14.94
C ASP A 4 12.37 -30.83 16.12
N ILE A 5 13.38 -31.33 16.84
CA ILE A 5 14.15 -30.57 17.81
C ILE A 5 14.46 -29.22 17.18
N ASP A 6 14.09 -28.14 17.86
CA ASP A 6 14.51 -26.76 17.62
C ASP A 6 16.04 -26.67 17.61
N LEU A 7 16.68 -27.20 16.57
CA LEU A 7 18.05 -26.86 16.22
C LEU A 7 18.00 -25.38 15.87
N GLU A 8 18.45 -24.55 16.80
CA GLU A 8 18.47 -23.10 16.66
C GLU A 8 19.12 -22.73 15.33
N LYS A 9 18.28 -22.32 14.37
CA LYS A 9 18.68 -21.78 13.08
C LYS A 9 19.46 -20.49 13.33
N SER A 10 20.78 -20.62 13.41
CA SER A 10 21.71 -19.55 13.79
C SER A 10 22.39 -18.93 12.57
N GLU A 11 22.56 -19.68 11.49
CA GLU A 11 23.30 -19.25 10.32
C GLU A 11 22.42 -18.45 9.35
N ALA A 12 23.04 -17.49 8.66
CA ALA A 12 22.37 -16.68 7.64
C ALA A 12 21.99 -17.52 6.40
N PRO A 13 20.88 -17.20 5.72
CA PRO A 13 20.49 -17.90 4.49
C PRO A 13 21.52 -17.71 3.37
N THR A 14 21.88 -18.79 2.69
CA THR A 14 22.66 -18.79 1.44
C THR A 14 21.91 -18.03 0.33
N GLN A 15 22.64 -17.58 -0.70
CA GLN A 15 22.01 -16.91 -1.86
C GLN A 15 20.99 -17.82 -2.57
N HIS A 16 21.31 -19.11 -2.70
CA HIS A 16 20.42 -20.09 -3.31
C HIS A 16 19.09 -20.26 -2.56
N ARG A 17 19.13 -20.29 -1.21
CA ARG A 17 17.89 -20.34 -0.42
C ARG A 17 17.05 -19.08 -0.54
N GLN A 18 17.67 -17.91 -0.70
CA GLN A 18 16.96 -16.66 -0.95
C GLN A 18 16.32 -16.64 -2.34
N GLU A 19 17.02 -17.12 -3.37
CA GLU A 19 16.50 -17.26 -4.73
C GLU A 19 15.34 -18.25 -4.79
N LYS A 20 15.49 -19.43 -4.18
CA LYS A 20 14.43 -20.42 -4.08
C LYS A 20 13.20 -19.90 -3.35
N ALA A 21 13.38 -19.16 -2.25
CA ALA A 21 12.27 -18.53 -1.55
C ALA A 21 11.54 -17.48 -2.42
N ARG A 22 12.30 -16.72 -3.23
CA ARG A 22 11.73 -15.79 -4.21
C ARG A 22 11.00 -16.51 -5.33
N GLU A 23 11.56 -17.60 -5.86
CA GLU A 23 10.91 -18.45 -6.86
C GLU A 23 9.60 -19.03 -6.33
N GLU A 24 9.57 -19.49 -5.07
CA GLU A 24 8.36 -19.96 -4.39
C GLU A 24 7.36 -18.82 -4.07
N GLY A 25 7.70 -17.57 -4.34
CA GLY A 25 6.89 -16.37 -4.08
C GLY A 25 6.80 -15.96 -2.62
N GLN A 26 7.70 -16.47 -1.77
CA GLN A 26 7.84 -16.06 -0.38
C GLN A 26 8.66 -14.77 -0.32
N ILE A 27 7.98 -13.63 -0.49
CA ILE A 27 8.59 -12.31 -0.42
C ILE A 27 8.03 -11.48 0.74
N PRO A 28 8.86 -10.67 1.44
CA PRO A 28 8.38 -9.80 2.50
C PRO A 28 7.47 -8.72 1.90
N ARG A 29 6.31 -8.50 2.51
CA ARG A 29 5.33 -7.50 2.07
C ARG A 29 4.69 -6.80 3.25
N SER A 30 4.89 -5.48 3.37
CA SER A 30 4.20 -4.65 4.36
C SER A 30 3.00 -3.96 3.74
N ARG A 31 1.82 -4.37 4.23
CA ARG A 31 0.56 -3.70 3.94
C ARG A 31 0.55 -2.28 4.50
N GLU A 32 1.19 -2.05 5.64
CA GLU A 32 1.26 -0.73 6.28
C GLU A 32 2.09 0.26 5.47
N LEU A 33 3.25 -0.17 4.95
CA LEU A 33 4.06 0.64 4.07
C LEU A 33 3.29 1.04 2.80
N THR A 34 2.57 0.08 2.22
CA THR A 34 1.75 0.33 1.02
C THR A 34 0.68 1.39 1.31
N SER A 35 -0.06 1.27 2.41
CA SER A 35 -1.06 2.26 2.81
C SER A 35 -0.46 3.64 3.09
N MET A 36 0.71 3.71 3.75
CA MET A 36 1.39 4.97 4.03
C MET A 36 1.87 5.65 2.75
N LEU A 37 2.47 4.90 1.81
CA LEU A 37 2.89 5.43 0.51
C LEU A 37 1.70 5.89 -0.33
N MET A 38 0.57 5.17 -0.29
CA MET A 38 -0.67 5.59 -0.94
C MET A 38 -1.15 6.93 -0.39
N LEU A 39 -1.14 7.11 0.93
CA LEU A 39 -1.53 8.35 1.57
C LEU A 39 -0.58 9.49 1.24
N LEU A 40 0.73 9.22 1.24
CA LEU A 40 1.78 10.21 0.93
C LEU A 40 1.69 10.68 -0.52
N VAL A 41 1.60 9.76 -1.49
CA VAL A 41 1.48 10.11 -2.91
C VAL A 41 0.13 10.76 -3.19
N GLY A 42 -0.97 10.27 -2.60
CA GLY A 42 -2.26 10.91 -2.71
C GLY A 42 -2.24 12.36 -2.21
N CYS A 43 -1.62 12.60 -1.05
CA CYS A 43 -1.43 13.94 -0.49
C CYS A 43 -0.56 14.82 -1.40
N ALA A 44 0.56 14.29 -1.91
CA ALA A 44 1.45 15.02 -2.83
C ALA A 44 0.76 15.38 -4.15
N MET A 45 -0.03 14.47 -4.72
CA MET A 45 -0.81 14.72 -5.94
C MET A 45 -1.89 15.77 -5.70
N LEU A 46 -2.58 15.73 -4.56
CA LEU A 46 -3.56 16.77 -4.20
C LEU A 46 -2.88 18.14 -4.00
N TRP A 47 -1.67 18.18 -3.44
CA TRP A 47 -0.93 19.43 -3.27
C TRP A 47 -0.46 20.03 -4.60
N LEU A 48 0.02 19.19 -5.53
CA LEU A 48 0.55 19.63 -6.82
C LEU A 48 -0.56 19.90 -7.86
N ASP A 49 -1.53 19.00 -7.97
CA ASP A 49 -2.55 18.97 -9.03
C ASP A 49 -3.95 19.37 -8.53
N GLY A 50 -4.17 19.43 -7.21
CA GLY A 50 -5.50 19.69 -6.64
C GLY A 50 -6.09 21.04 -7.04
N ALA A 51 -5.27 22.09 -7.15
CA ALA A 51 -5.74 23.40 -7.62
C ALA A 51 -6.13 23.39 -9.11
N TYR A 52 -5.45 22.59 -9.93
CA TYR A 52 -5.82 22.38 -11.33
C TYR A 52 -7.13 21.59 -11.42
N LEU A 53 -7.25 20.48 -10.69
CA LEU A 53 -8.46 19.66 -10.62
C LEU A 53 -9.68 20.48 -10.13
N ALA A 54 -9.52 21.28 -9.09
CA ALA A 54 -10.58 22.13 -8.55
C ALA A 54 -11.08 23.16 -9.58
N ARG A 55 -10.17 23.77 -10.35
CA ARG A 55 -10.55 24.70 -11.43
C ARG A 55 -11.28 24.00 -12.56
N GLN A 56 -10.85 22.79 -12.94
CA GLN A 56 -11.53 22.01 -13.97
C GLN A 56 -12.94 21.58 -13.54
N LEU A 57 -13.10 21.12 -12.30
CA LEU A 57 -14.41 20.80 -11.72
C LEU A 57 -15.31 22.05 -11.63
N ALA A 58 -14.76 23.19 -11.19
CA ALA A 58 -15.50 24.43 -11.13
C ALA A 58 -15.92 24.93 -12.51
N ALA A 59 -15.06 24.82 -13.53
CA ALA A 59 -15.38 25.17 -14.90
C ALA A 59 -16.45 24.25 -15.49
N MET A 60 -16.36 22.95 -15.25
CA MET A 60 -17.38 21.97 -15.65
C MET A 60 -18.73 22.28 -15.00
N LEU A 61 -18.74 22.62 -13.71
CA LEU A 61 -19.95 22.99 -13.00
C LEU A 61 -20.53 24.31 -13.51
N ALA A 62 -19.71 25.35 -13.64
CA ALA A 62 -20.14 26.67 -14.11
C ALA A 62 -20.74 26.62 -15.52
N GLN A 63 -20.13 25.84 -16.42
CA GLN A 63 -20.63 25.66 -17.79
C GLN A 63 -21.83 24.71 -17.84
N GLY A 64 -21.88 23.68 -16.98
CA GLY A 64 -23.02 22.78 -16.86
C GLY A 64 -24.29 23.45 -16.30
N LEU A 65 -24.13 24.49 -15.47
CA LEU A 65 -25.23 25.32 -14.98
C LEU A 65 -25.54 26.52 -15.89
N HIS A 66 -24.75 26.76 -16.93
CA HIS A 66 -25.00 27.83 -17.89
C HIS A 66 -26.05 27.36 -18.91
N PHE A 67 -27.32 27.61 -18.62
CA PHE A 67 -28.42 27.30 -19.54
C PHE A 67 -28.62 28.45 -20.53
N ASP A 68 -27.99 28.35 -21.69
CA ASP A 68 -28.28 29.26 -22.80
C ASP A 68 -29.63 28.87 -23.43
N HIS A 69 -30.56 29.83 -23.50
CA HIS A 69 -31.90 29.64 -24.06
C HIS A 69 -31.85 29.17 -25.54
N GLY A 70 -30.76 29.45 -26.27
CA GLY A 70 -30.54 29.00 -27.64
C GLY A 70 -30.20 27.51 -27.80
N LEU A 71 -29.88 26.81 -26.72
CA LEU A 71 -29.59 25.37 -26.69
C LEU A 71 -30.82 24.51 -26.38
N ILE A 72 -31.93 25.12 -25.96
CA ILE A 72 -33.18 24.44 -25.66
C ILE A 72 -33.81 23.97 -26.99
N GLY A 73 -33.67 22.68 -27.30
CA GLY A 73 -34.22 22.05 -28.50
C GLY A 73 -33.21 21.53 -29.54
N LYS A 74 -31.90 21.72 -29.33
CA LYS A 74 -30.84 21.12 -30.16
C LYS A 74 -29.94 20.19 -29.33
N ASP A 75 -30.45 18.99 -29.08
CA ASP A 75 -29.79 17.93 -28.28
C ASP A 75 -28.30 17.69 -28.64
N ARG A 76 -27.97 17.78 -29.93
CA ARG A 76 -26.62 17.53 -30.46
C ARG A 76 -25.60 18.63 -30.15
N GLN A 77 -26.05 19.88 -29.97
CA GLN A 77 -25.18 21.02 -29.67
C GLN A 77 -24.81 21.09 -28.18
N SER A 78 -25.71 20.64 -27.30
CA SER A 78 -25.45 20.53 -25.86
C SER A 78 -24.38 19.47 -25.55
N LEU A 79 -24.46 18.29 -26.18
CA LEU A 79 -23.48 17.21 -26.02
C LEU A 79 -22.08 17.55 -26.55
N THR A 80 -21.99 18.31 -27.64
CA THR A 80 -20.70 18.71 -28.24
C THR A 80 -20.00 19.81 -27.45
N ALA A 81 -20.74 20.66 -26.75
CA ALA A 81 -20.18 21.66 -25.82
C ALA A 81 -19.68 21.02 -24.51
N ALA A 82 -20.34 19.96 -24.02
CA ALA A 82 -19.97 19.27 -22.78
C ALA A 82 -18.80 18.28 -22.93
N ALA A 83 -18.62 17.70 -24.13
CA ALA A 83 -17.58 16.71 -24.41
C ALA A 83 -16.13 17.15 -24.08
N PRO A 84 -15.65 18.36 -24.44
CA PRO A 84 -14.30 18.80 -24.10
C PRO A 84 -14.08 19.05 -22.61
N LEU A 85 -15.11 19.43 -21.87
CA LEU A 85 -15.02 19.64 -20.41
C LEU A 85 -14.94 18.32 -19.66
N LEU A 86 -15.75 17.35 -20.10
CA LEU A 86 -15.71 15.98 -19.60
C LEU A 86 -14.34 15.35 -19.85
N SER A 87 -13.80 15.48 -21.07
CA SER A 87 -12.48 14.91 -21.38
C SER A 87 -11.35 15.56 -20.57
N GLN A 88 -11.36 16.87 -20.37
CA GLN A 88 -10.39 17.57 -19.53
C GLN A 88 -10.48 17.17 -18.06
N THR A 89 -11.69 17.05 -17.52
CA THR A 89 -11.91 16.62 -16.13
C THR A 89 -11.50 15.16 -15.92
N VAL A 90 -11.84 14.27 -16.87
CA VAL A 90 -11.40 12.88 -16.86
C VAL A 90 -9.87 12.78 -16.94
N LEU A 91 -9.23 13.59 -17.78
CA LEU A 91 -7.76 13.59 -17.89
C LEU A 91 -7.10 14.04 -16.57
N ALA A 92 -7.65 15.05 -15.90
CA ALA A 92 -7.18 15.50 -14.58
C ALA A 92 -7.34 14.39 -13.52
N LEU A 93 -8.47 13.66 -13.53
CA LEU A 93 -8.67 12.51 -12.65
C LEU A 93 -7.71 11.36 -12.96
N ILE A 94 -7.45 11.08 -14.24
CA ILE A 94 -6.51 10.04 -14.66
C ILE A 94 -5.10 10.33 -14.13
N SER A 95 -4.64 11.58 -14.16
CA SER A 95 -3.35 11.99 -13.57
C SER A 95 -3.26 11.58 -12.08
N LEU A 96 -4.29 11.91 -11.29
CA LEU A 96 -4.38 11.55 -9.88
C LEU A 96 -4.39 10.03 -9.66
N PHE A 97 -5.22 9.30 -10.41
CA PHE A 97 -5.31 7.84 -10.28
C PHE A 97 -4.05 7.12 -10.78
N ALA A 98 -3.37 7.65 -11.80
CA ALA A 98 -2.14 7.07 -12.31
C ALA A 98 -1.06 7.04 -11.22
N GLY A 99 -0.91 8.12 -10.44
CA GLY A 99 0.00 8.16 -9.29
C GLY A 99 -0.33 7.07 -8.25
N LEU A 100 -1.61 6.90 -7.92
CA LEU A 100 -2.05 5.87 -6.97
C LEU A 100 -1.84 4.45 -7.50
N ILE A 101 -2.09 4.21 -8.78
CA ILE A 101 -1.86 2.91 -9.43
C ILE A 101 -0.36 2.57 -9.40
N LEU A 102 0.51 3.55 -9.69
CA LEU A 102 1.95 3.35 -9.61
C LEU A 102 2.39 2.93 -8.21
N VAL A 103 1.82 3.52 -7.16
CA VAL A 103 2.09 3.09 -5.78
C VAL A 103 1.52 1.71 -5.48
N ALA A 104 0.29 1.42 -5.91
CA ALA A 104 -0.33 0.12 -5.68
C ALA A 104 0.47 -1.03 -6.30
N LEU A 105 1.08 -0.79 -7.46
CA LEU A 105 1.95 -1.75 -8.15
C LEU A 105 3.37 -1.73 -7.58
N GLY A 106 3.93 -0.56 -7.31
CA GLY A 106 5.33 -0.37 -6.93
C GLY A 106 5.63 -0.62 -5.45
N ALA A 107 4.72 -0.27 -4.53
CA ALA A 107 4.97 -0.42 -3.10
C ALA A 107 5.22 -1.88 -2.66
N PRO A 108 4.49 -2.89 -3.14
CA PRO A 108 4.82 -4.29 -2.87
C PRO A 108 6.18 -4.71 -3.45
N MET A 109 6.59 -4.12 -4.57
CA MET A 109 7.88 -4.40 -5.23
C MET A 109 9.07 -3.83 -4.46
N LEU A 110 8.89 -2.73 -3.71
CA LEU A 110 9.96 -2.10 -2.92
C LEU A 110 10.53 -3.03 -1.83
N LEU A 111 9.69 -3.88 -1.23
CA LEU A 111 10.12 -4.81 -0.17
C LEU A 111 10.48 -6.19 -0.72
N GLY A 112 9.66 -6.71 -1.63
CA GLY A 112 9.74 -8.10 -2.06
C GLY A 112 10.45 -8.35 -3.39
N GLY A 113 10.69 -7.30 -4.18
CA GLY A 113 11.11 -7.42 -5.57
C GLY A 113 10.00 -7.94 -6.49
N ILE A 114 10.35 -8.16 -7.75
CA ILE A 114 9.44 -8.67 -8.78
C ILE A 114 9.70 -10.17 -8.95
N THR A 115 8.74 -11.00 -8.54
CA THR A 115 8.82 -12.46 -8.70
C THR A 115 7.57 -12.97 -9.39
N PHE A 116 7.74 -13.57 -10.56
CA PHE A 116 6.64 -14.21 -11.29
C PHE A 116 6.70 -15.71 -11.07
N ASN A 117 5.77 -16.25 -10.28
CA ASN A 117 5.69 -17.68 -10.04
C ASN A 117 4.36 -18.25 -10.59
N PRO A 118 4.38 -18.89 -11.77
CA PRO A 118 3.18 -19.49 -12.36
C PRO A 118 2.61 -20.65 -11.53
N SER A 119 3.41 -21.29 -10.67
CA SER A 119 2.97 -22.41 -9.83
C SER A 119 2.01 -22.00 -8.71
N LEU A 120 1.99 -20.71 -8.33
CA LEU A 120 1.03 -20.14 -7.38
C LEU A 120 -0.39 -19.95 -7.96
N ILE A 121 -0.54 -20.02 -9.29
CA ILE A 121 -1.83 -19.90 -9.99
C ILE A 121 -2.60 -21.25 -9.96
N LYS A 122 -1.95 -22.34 -9.52
CA LYS A 122 -2.60 -23.64 -9.40
C LYS A 122 -3.69 -23.60 -8.33
N PHE A 123 -4.89 -24.05 -8.69
CA PHE A 123 -6.01 -24.19 -7.77
C PHE A 123 -5.72 -25.30 -6.76
N ASP A 124 -5.51 -24.93 -5.49
CA ASP A 124 -5.23 -25.86 -4.40
C ASP A 124 -6.45 -25.98 -3.49
N ILE A 125 -7.18 -27.09 -3.61
CA ILE A 125 -8.39 -27.40 -2.84
C ILE A 125 -8.10 -27.43 -1.33
N LYS A 126 -6.85 -27.73 -0.92
CA LYS A 126 -6.47 -27.76 0.50
C LYS A 126 -6.46 -26.36 1.14
N LYS A 127 -6.30 -25.29 0.35
CA LYS A 127 -6.35 -23.90 0.83
C LYS A 127 -7.77 -23.38 1.05
N VAL A 128 -8.80 -24.08 0.55
CA VAL A 128 -10.22 -23.68 0.63
C VAL A 128 -10.93 -24.29 1.84
N ASN A 129 -10.26 -25.12 2.66
CA ASN A 129 -10.90 -25.76 3.80
C ASN A 129 -11.31 -24.71 4.88
N PRO A 130 -12.62 -24.55 5.19
CA PRO A 130 -13.09 -23.55 6.15
C PRO A 130 -12.62 -23.79 7.58
N LEU A 131 -12.34 -25.05 7.98
CA LEU A 131 -11.86 -25.39 9.32
C LEU A 131 -10.44 -24.85 9.58
N SER A 132 -9.55 -24.94 8.58
CA SER A 132 -8.19 -24.40 8.71
C SER A 132 -8.20 -22.87 8.68
N GLY A 133 -9.16 -22.26 7.97
CA GLY A 133 -9.45 -20.82 8.02
C GLY A 133 -9.83 -20.35 9.43
N LEU A 134 -10.79 -21.01 10.08
CA LEU A 134 -11.21 -20.71 11.45
C LEU A 134 -10.08 -20.86 12.47
N LYS A 135 -9.29 -21.94 12.40
CA LYS A 135 -8.13 -22.13 13.29
C LYS A 135 -7.08 -21.03 13.10
N ARG A 136 -6.89 -20.55 11.87
CA ARG A 136 -6.00 -19.44 11.56
C ARG A 136 -6.51 -18.09 12.08
N MET A 137 -7.84 -17.89 12.10
CA MET A 137 -8.48 -16.70 12.70
C MET A 137 -8.25 -16.60 14.21
N PHE A 138 -8.16 -17.73 14.92
CA PHE A 138 -7.87 -17.79 16.37
C PHE A 138 -6.39 -18.06 16.68
N SER A 139 -5.46 -17.60 15.82
CA SER A 139 -4.03 -17.73 16.08
C SER A 139 -3.47 -16.54 16.84
N SER A 140 -2.38 -16.74 17.58
CA SER A 140 -1.62 -15.67 18.25
C SER A 140 -1.21 -14.54 17.30
N GLN A 141 -1.05 -14.88 16.02
CA GLN A 141 -0.75 -13.92 14.96
C GLN A 141 -1.92 -12.95 14.71
N VAL A 142 -3.17 -13.41 14.73
CA VAL A 142 -4.34 -12.53 14.57
C VAL A 142 -4.51 -11.61 15.77
N LEU A 143 -4.25 -12.11 16.99
CA LEU A 143 -4.29 -11.26 18.18
C LEU A 143 -3.22 -10.16 18.13
N ALA A 144 -2.01 -10.48 17.64
CA ALA A 144 -0.96 -9.49 17.42
C ALA A 144 -1.34 -8.47 16.32
N GLU A 145 -1.99 -8.90 15.23
CA GLU A 145 -2.50 -8.01 14.20
C GLU A 145 -3.62 -7.09 14.70
N LEU A 146 -4.53 -7.61 15.54
CA LEU A 146 -5.58 -6.83 16.19
C LEU A 146 -5.00 -5.76 17.11
N PHE A 147 -4.02 -6.14 17.94
CA PHE A 147 -3.32 -5.19 18.81
C PHE A 147 -2.67 -4.06 18.01
N LYS A 148 -1.96 -4.40 16.91
CA LYS A 148 -1.40 -3.39 16.00
C LYS A 148 -2.48 -2.50 15.38
N ALA A 149 -3.64 -3.06 15.02
CA ALA A 149 -4.75 -2.29 14.47
C ALA A 149 -5.31 -1.28 15.48
N ILE A 150 -5.51 -1.70 16.74
CA ILE A 150 -5.98 -0.83 17.82
C ILE A 150 -4.95 0.27 18.09
N LEU A 151 -3.67 -0.08 18.21
CA LEU A 151 -2.61 0.90 18.44
C LEU A 151 -2.57 1.96 17.34
N LYS A 152 -2.69 1.55 16.07
CA LYS A 152 -2.77 2.47 14.93
C LYS A 152 -4.00 3.37 15.00
N ALA A 153 -5.17 2.83 15.34
CA ALA A 153 -6.39 3.60 15.45
C ALA A 153 -6.30 4.66 16.57
N VAL A 154 -5.72 4.30 17.72
CA VAL A 154 -5.47 5.23 18.83
C VAL A 154 -4.51 6.33 18.41
N VAL A 155 -3.37 5.98 17.81
CA VAL A 155 -2.40 6.99 17.34
C VAL A 155 -3.00 7.90 16.28
N PHE A 156 -3.73 7.34 15.30
CA PHE A 156 -4.46 8.14 14.32
C PHE A 156 -5.43 9.12 14.98
N GLY A 157 -6.22 8.64 15.95
CA GLY A 157 -7.18 9.47 16.70
C GLY A 157 -6.50 10.57 17.52
N CYS A 158 -5.42 10.25 18.22
CA CYS A 158 -4.66 11.22 19.01
C CYS A 158 -3.99 12.28 18.14
N VAL A 159 -3.35 11.87 17.04
CA VAL A 159 -2.65 12.77 16.11
C VAL A 159 -3.66 13.70 15.43
N THR A 160 -4.74 13.15 14.89
CA THR A 160 -5.81 13.93 14.24
C THR A 160 -6.50 14.84 15.26
N GLY A 161 -6.86 14.31 16.42
CA GLY A 161 -7.53 15.08 17.49
C GLY A 161 -6.67 16.22 18.01
N SER A 162 -5.37 16.00 18.23
CA SER A 162 -4.43 17.04 18.64
C SER A 162 -4.28 18.12 17.56
N PHE A 163 -4.16 17.73 16.29
CA PHE A 163 -4.10 18.68 15.17
C PHE A 163 -5.37 19.54 15.08
N LEU A 164 -6.54 18.92 15.17
CA LEU A 164 -7.82 19.62 15.13
C LEU A 164 -7.99 20.55 16.33
N TRP A 165 -7.59 20.12 17.53
CA TRP A 165 -7.66 20.96 18.72
C TRP A 165 -6.77 22.21 18.59
N HIS A 166 -5.55 22.04 18.06
CA HIS A 166 -4.62 23.14 17.86
C HIS A 166 -5.09 24.11 16.75
N ASN A 167 -5.66 23.57 15.66
CA ASN A 167 -6.13 24.37 14.53
C ASN A 167 -7.60 24.82 14.65
N TRP A 168 -8.25 24.51 15.77
CA TRP A 168 -9.65 24.85 16.01
C TRP A 168 -9.98 26.34 15.78
N PRO A 169 -9.18 27.31 16.29
CA PRO A 169 -9.44 28.73 16.04
C PRO A 169 -9.33 29.09 14.56
N ARG A 170 -8.39 28.49 13.83
CA ARG A 170 -8.21 28.72 12.40
C ARG A 170 -9.40 28.18 11.61
N MET A 171 -9.89 27.00 11.95
CA MET A 171 -11.10 26.42 11.35
C MET A 171 -12.34 27.29 11.58
N LEU A 172 -12.48 27.92 12.75
CA LEU A 172 -13.56 28.88 13.00
C LEU A 172 -13.43 30.15 12.16
N HIS A 173 -12.19 30.59 11.87
CA HIS A 173 -11.95 31.76 11.03
C HIS A 173 -12.48 31.55 9.60
N LEU A 174 -12.39 30.34 9.05
CA LEU A 174 -12.87 30.03 7.69
C LEU A 174 -14.34 30.42 7.46
N VAL A 175 -15.16 30.41 8.52
CA VAL A 175 -16.59 30.78 8.44
C VAL A 175 -16.78 32.28 8.12
N MET A 176 -15.82 33.11 8.53
CA MET A 176 -15.85 34.57 8.36
C MET A 176 -15.09 35.02 7.11
N GLU A 177 -14.44 34.11 6.41
CA GLU A 177 -13.57 34.42 5.27
C GLU A 177 -14.34 34.37 3.94
N PRO A 178 -14.01 35.24 2.96
CA PRO A 178 -14.62 35.15 1.62
C PRO A 178 -14.38 33.78 0.97
N ALA A 179 -15.34 33.33 0.14
CA ALA A 179 -15.37 31.95 -0.36
C ALA A 179 -14.09 31.48 -1.09
N VAL A 180 -13.44 32.36 -1.86
CA VAL A 180 -12.23 32.01 -2.64
C VAL A 180 -11.01 31.78 -1.74
N PRO A 181 -10.59 32.75 -0.89
CA PRO A 181 -9.48 32.54 0.02
C PRO A 181 -9.76 31.45 1.08
N ALA A 182 -11.01 31.34 1.57
CA ALA A 182 -11.42 30.26 2.48
C ALA A 182 -11.16 28.86 1.90
N LEU A 183 -11.31 28.69 0.57
CA LEU A 183 -11.02 27.42 -0.10
C LEU A 183 -9.52 27.07 -0.06
N GLY A 184 -8.65 28.06 -0.25
CA GLY A 184 -7.20 27.90 -0.18
C GLY A 184 -6.75 27.54 1.24
N ASP A 185 -7.28 28.24 2.24
CA ASP A 185 -6.98 27.99 3.65
C ASP A 185 -7.52 26.63 4.11
N ALA A 186 -8.71 26.22 3.64
CA ALA A 186 -9.25 24.88 3.87
C ALA A 186 -8.34 23.79 3.28
N MET A 187 -7.87 23.96 2.04
CA MET A 187 -6.93 23.02 1.43
C MET A 187 -5.63 22.93 2.22
N TRP A 188 -5.10 24.05 2.69
CA TRP A 188 -3.91 24.05 3.53
C TRP A 188 -4.12 23.28 4.84
N ILE A 189 -5.23 23.50 5.54
CA ILE A 189 -5.56 22.77 6.78
C ILE A 189 -5.67 21.27 6.53
N ILE A 190 -6.33 20.87 5.44
CA ILE A 190 -6.51 19.46 5.06
C ILE A 190 -5.15 18.81 4.75
N THR A 191 -4.31 19.43 3.93
CA THR A 191 -2.99 18.86 3.60
C THR A 191 -2.07 18.84 4.82
N ALA A 192 -2.07 19.89 5.64
CA ALA A 192 -1.30 19.92 6.88
C ALA A 192 -1.74 18.80 7.85
N CYS A 193 -3.04 18.55 7.97
CA CYS A 193 -3.59 17.44 8.76
C CYS A 193 -3.11 16.08 8.21
N MET A 194 -3.22 15.87 6.89
CA MET A 194 -2.76 14.64 6.24
C MET A 194 -1.26 14.40 6.47
N LEU A 195 -0.42 15.43 6.30
CA LEU A 195 1.02 15.34 6.55
C LEU A 195 1.33 15.02 8.01
N PHE A 196 0.62 15.65 8.94
CA PHE A 196 0.78 15.39 10.36
C PHE A 196 0.40 13.94 10.72
N ILE A 197 -0.65 13.39 10.10
CA ILE A 197 -1.03 11.98 10.23
C ILE A 197 0.06 11.06 9.65
N ILE A 198 0.61 11.35 8.47
CA ILE A 198 1.70 10.57 7.86
C ILE A 198 2.90 10.51 8.80
N VAL A 199 3.32 11.67 9.32
CA VAL A 199 4.46 11.76 10.23
C VAL A 199 4.16 11.01 11.54
N GLY A 200 2.97 11.16 12.09
CA GLY A 200 2.55 10.48 13.32
C GLY A 200 2.48 8.95 13.18
N LEU A 201 2.09 8.43 12.01
CA LEU A 201 2.05 6.99 11.75
C LEU A 201 3.39 6.41 11.31
N SER A 202 4.33 7.24 10.83
CA SER A 202 5.64 6.81 10.31
C SER A 202 6.42 5.89 11.27
N PRO A 203 6.49 6.14 12.60
CA PRO A 203 7.21 5.25 13.51
C PRO A 203 6.60 3.83 13.57
N ILE A 204 5.27 3.73 13.55
CA ILE A 204 4.56 2.45 13.59
C ILE A 204 4.80 1.67 12.30
N VAL A 205 4.69 2.35 11.16
CA VAL A 205 4.91 1.76 9.84
C VAL A 205 6.36 1.31 9.69
N GLY A 206 7.32 2.15 10.12
CA GLY A 206 8.75 1.81 10.12
C GLY A 206 9.05 0.57 10.97
N PHE A 207 8.46 0.47 12.16
CA PHE A 207 8.57 -0.72 13.00
C PHE A 207 7.96 -1.96 12.34
N ASP A 208 6.79 -1.85 11.70
CA ASP A 208 6.15 -2.97 10.99
C ASP A 208 7.02 -3.46 9.82
N VAL A 209 7.61 -2.55 9.04
CA VAL A 209 8.54 -2.90 7.96
C VAL A 209 9.77 -3.61 8.49
N PHE A 210 10.41 -3.06 9.53
CA PHE A 210 11.58 -3.67 10.15
C PHE A 210 11.25 -5.07 10.69
N TRP A 211 10.14 -5.22 11.41
CA TRP A 211 9.71 -6.50 11.96
C TRP A 211 9.42 -7.53 10.88
N GLN A 212 8.78 -7.13 9.79
CA GLN A 212 8.47 -8.04 8.69
C GLN A 212 9.73 -8.48 7.94
N LEU A 213 10.67 -7.56 7.69
CA LEU A 213 11.94 -7.89 7.06
C LEU A 213 12.77 -8.84 7.95
N TRP A 214 12.83 -8.54 9.25
CA TRP A 214 13.52 -9.38 10.23
C TRP A 214 12.86 -10.75 10.39
N SER A 215 11.53 -10.81 10.47
CA SER A 215 10.78 -12.08 10.55
C SER A 215 10.97 -12.92 9.29
N HIS A 216 10.99 -12.29 8.12
CA HIS A 216 11.26 -12.96 6.86
C HIS A 216 12.68 -13.56 6.83
N LEU A 217 13.69 -12.77 7.20
CA LEU A 217 15.08 -13.26 7.30
C LEU A 217 15.21 -14.37 8.35
N LYS A 218 14.53 -14.25 9.50
CA LYS A 218 14.53 -15.29 10.55
C LYS A 218 13.94 -16.61 10.05
N LYS A 219 12.88 -16.58 9.25
CA LYS A 219 12.28 -17.77 8.64
C LYS A 219 13.22 -18.46 7.64
N LEU A 220 14.08 -17.68 6.98
CA LEU A 220 15.06 -18.20 6.02
C LEU A 220 16.35 -18.72 6.66
N ARG A 221 16.59 -18.48 7.96
CA ARG A 221 17.80 -18.96 8.64
C ARG A 221 17.98 -20.47 8.51
N MET A 222 19.25 -20.87 8.50
CA MET A 222 19.66 -22.25 8.23
C MET A 222 20.43 -22.81 9.42
N ILE A 223 20.50 -24.13 9.49
CA ILE A 223 21.42 -24.85 10.38
C ILE A 223 22.70 -25.13 9.57
N ARG A 224 23.84 -25.29 10.25
CA ARG A 224 25.10 -25.66 9.58
C ARG A 224 25.00 -26.95 8.75
N GLN A 225 24.14 -27.88 9.15
CA GLN A 225 23.84 -29.10 8.39
C GLN A 225 23.11 -28.78 7.08
N ASP A 226 22.03 -27.98 7.13
CA ASP A 226 21.31 -27.54 5.92
C ASP A 226 22.25 -26.90 4.89
N ILE A 227 23.20 -26.07 5.33
CA ILE A 227 24.16 -25.41 4.43
C ILE A 227 25.05 -26.45 3.74
N ARG A 228 25.59 -27.42 4.50
CA ARG A 228 26.43 -28.49 3.94
C ARG A 228 25.65 -29.35 2.94
N ASP A 229 24.39 -29.65 3.23
CA ASP A 229 23.56 -30.46 2.35
C ASP A 229 23.15 -29.70 1.10
N GLU A 230 22.97 -28.38 1.19
CA GLU A 230 22.72 -27.51 0.03
C GLU A 230 23.95 -27.46 -0.91
N PHE A 231 25.17 -27.33 -0.37
CA PHE A 231 26.40 -27.42 -1.16
C PHE A 231 26.57 -28.79 -1.83
N LYS A 232 26.31 -29.89 -1.11
CA LYS A 232 26.34 -31.24 -1.69
C LYS A 232 25.34 -31.42 -2.82
N ASN A 233 24.14 -30.87 -2.68
CA ASN A 233 23.11 -30.95 -3.72
C ASN A 233 23.45 -30.11 -4.95
N GLN A 234 24.14 -28.98 -4.79
CA GLN A 234 24.59 -28.14 -5.92
C GLN A 234 25.80 -28.71 -6.67
N GLU A 235 26.80 -29.23 -5.95
CA GLU A 235 28.00 -29.82 -6.56
C GLU A 235 27.76 -31.23 -7.14
N GLY A 236 26.64 -31.84 -6.72
CA GLY A 236 26.23 -33.21 -7.03
C GLY A 236 26.97 -34.20 -6.14
N ASP A 237 26.24 -35.16 -5.57
CA ASP A 237 26.82 -36.14 -4.66
C ASP A 237 27.97 -36.91 -5.36
N PRO A 238 29.23 -36.81 -4.86
CA PRO A 238 30.37 -37.49 -5.47
C PRO A 238 30.16 -39.01 -5.54
N HIS A 239 29.33 -39.58 -4.66
CA HIS A 239 28.96 -41.01 -4.71
C HIS A 239 28.04 -41.35 -5.90
N VAL A 240 27.22 -40.41 -6.38
CA VAL A 240 26.37 -40.61 -7.57
C VAL A 240 27.17 -40.35 -8.85
N LYS A 241 28.06 -39.36 -8.86
CA LYS A 241 28.98 -39.09 -9.98
C LYS A 241 29.92 -40.26 -10.29
N ASN A 242 30.34 -41.00 -9.27
CA ASN A 242 31.16 -42.21 -9.42
C ASN A 242 30.37 -43.47 -9.81
N ARG A 243 29.04 -43.50 -9.65
CA ARG A 243 28.19 -44.66 -10.01
C ARG A 243 27.70 -44.61 -11.47
N ILE A 244 27.82 -43.46 -12.13
CA ILE A 244 27.44 -43.26 -13.54
C ILE A 244 28.65 -43.46 -14.48
N ARG A 245 29.86 -43.63 -13.93
CA ARG A 245 31.09 -43.88 -14.69
C ARG A 245 31.45 -45.35 -14.76
#